data_AF-A0A952RPC3-F1
#
_entry.id   AF-A0A952RPC3-F1
#
_cell.length_a   1.000
_cell.length_b   1.000
_cell.length_c   1.000
_cell.angle_alpha   90.00
_cell.angle_beta   90.00
_cell.angle_gamma   90.00
#
_symmetry.space_group_name_H-M   'P 1'
#
loop_
_entity.id
_entity.type
_entity.pdbx_description
1 polymer ?
#
loop_
_entity_poly.entity_id
_entity_poly.type
_entity_poly.pdbx_seq_one_letter_code
_entity_poly.pdbx_strand_id
1 'polypeptide(L)'
;MVRRLVTGVMALACFVAVTEQEAAACSLACPMMHLLPEDGASVPANAPGFLYVPPPAPWASTEEPLELFDGADALVATRKEPYGGGFLLAPEQQLALGTHTLRYASCASLPRQSLSFQVTAASPFPAVAGELRATTGVASVEVATQRGSCVEPVEAATAQLSVVTSAELAPFLSLVRWQVEVDGASWTGPSSLVGPIGDAAGTRALTVFSVCGDAGPHVVQHGTTLGKHHVRVTAAIDGAPALSPMEIDVDLSCSGPRIATGGGATASPSGAPPSSGSGSGSGSDESCTIGALGVATPPSAFFALLAAAVLAGLRRRR
;
A
#
# COMPACT_ATOMS: atom_id res chain seq x y z
N MET A 1 -38.84 -67.53 15.00
CA MET A 1 -37.37 -67.53 15.14
C MET A 1 -36.74 -67.10 13.82
N VAL A 2 -36.37 -65.83 13.65
CA VAL A 2 -35.26 -65.39 12.76
C VAL A 2 -34.77 -64.05 13.30
N ARG A 3 -33.62 -64.05 13.98
CA ARG A 3 -32.87 -62.84 14.37
C ARG A 3 -31.99 -62.46 13.18
N ARG A 4 -32.17 -61.27 12.60
CA ARG A 4 -31.18 -60.64 11.72
C ARG A 4 -30.49 -59.53 12.49
N LEU A 5 -29.23 -59.76 12.86
CA LEU A 5 -28.30 -58.73 13.30
C LEU A 5 -27.97 -57.84 12.10
N VAL A 6 -28.21 -56.54 12.23
CA VAL A 6 -27.69 -55.53 11.31
C VAL A 6 -26.51 -54.86 12.01
N THR A 7 -25.31 -55.27 11.61
CA THR A 7 -24.05 -54.67 12.04
C THR A 7 -23.77 -53.46 11.15
N GLY A 8 -24.15 -52.27 11.59
CA GLY A 8 -23.83 -51.01 10.92
C GLY A 8 -22.42 -50.56 11.26
N VAL A 9 -21.49 -50.65 10.30
CA VAL A 9 -20.13 -50.13 10.40
C VAL A 9 -20.18 -48.60 10.35
N MET A 10 -19.95 -47.94 11.48
CA MET A 10 -19.68 -46.50 11.54
C MET A 10 -18.28 -46.25 10.97
N ALA A 11 -18.20 -45.83 9.71
CA ALA A 11 -16.99 -45.26 9.14
C ALA A 11 -16.80 -43.85 9.71
N LEU A 12 -15.93 -43.73 10.70
CA LEU A 12 -15.49 -42.45 11.26
C LEU A 12 -14.54 -41.81 10.24
N ALA A 13 -15.09 -40.99 9.34
CA ALA A 13 -14.31 -40.17 8.43
C ALA A 13 -13.62 -39.07 9.26
N CYS A 14 -12.34 -39.28 9.59
CA CYS A 14 -11.46 -38.21 10.04
C CYS A 14 -11.27 -37.22 8.89
N PHE A 15 -12.15 -36.23 8.81
CA PHE A 15 -11.86 -34.99 8.11
C PHE A 15 -10.76 -34.29 8.91
N VAL A 16 -9.51 -34.55 8.53
CA VAL A 16 -8.40 -33.66 8.86
C VAL A 16 -8.74 -32.36 8.17
N ALA A 17 -9.31 -31.41 8.91
CA ALA A 17 -9.40 -30.04 8.49
C ALA A 17 -7.94 -29.57 8.33
N VAL A 18 -7.44 -29.59 7.10
CA VAL A 18 -6.23 -28.88 6.73
C VAL A 18 -6.56 -27.42 6.96
N THR A 19 -6.22 -26.91 8.13
CA THR A 19 -6.35 -25.50 8.45
C THR A 19 -5.37 -24.76 7.56
N GLU A 20 -5.87 -23.89 6.70
CA GLU A 20 -5.12 -22.95 5.85
C GLU A 20 -4.28 -21.99 6.72
N GLN A 21 -3.21 -22.51 7.32
CA GLN A 21 -2.37 -21.79 8.28
C GLN A 21 -1.16 -21.11 7.60
N GLU A 22 -0.98 -21.29 6.30
CA GLU A 22 0.16 -20.72 5.56
C GLU A 22 -0.05 -19.27 5.10
N ALA A 23 -1.27 -18.73 5.11
CA ALA A 23 -1.53 -17.33 4.72
C ALA A 23 -1.19 -16.30 5.83
N ALA A 24 -0.89 -16.74 7.06
CA ALA A 24 -0.64 -15.85 8.20
C ALA A 24 0.79 -15.27 8.24
N ALA A 25 1.69 -15.68 7.34
CA ALA A 25 3.08 -15.19 7.32
C ALA A 25 3.25 -13.79 6.70
N CYS A 26 2.31 -13.33 5.86
CA CYS A 26 2.29 -11.94 5.37
C CYS A 26 1.68 -10.97 6.43
N SER A 27 1.72 -11.31 7.73
CA SER A 27 1.19 -10.52 8.85
C SER A 27 1.91 -9.18 8.97
N LEU A 28 1.21 -8.15 8.53
CA LEU A 28 1.67 -6.77 8.33
C LEU A 28 2.16 -6.12 9.63
N ALA A 29 3.45 -5.74 9.66
CA ALA A 29 3.82 -4.46 10.25
C ALA A 29 2.85 -3.41 9.69
N CYS A 30 2.28 -2.54 10.54
CA CYS A 30 1.21 -1.60 10.14
C CYS A 30 1.34 -1.16 8.68
N PRO A 31 0.36 -1.47 7.79
CA PRO A 31 0.48 -1.17 6.39
C PRO A 31 0.77 0.30 6.23
N MET A 32 1.57 0.61 5.21
CA MET A 32 1.98 1.97 4.93
C MET A 32 0.72 2.83 4.78
N MET A 33 0.59 3.80 5.67
CA MET A 33 -0.33 4.92 5.49
C MET A 33 0.20 5.80 4.34
N HIS A 34 -0.70 6.56 3.73
CA HIS A 34 -0.32 7.56 2.75
C HIS A 34 -0.47 8.93 3.37
N LEU A 35 0.64 9.64 3.47
CA LEU A 35 0.71 10.99 4.01
C LEU A 35 1.49 11.87 3.04
N LEU A 36 0.88 13.01 2.69
CA LEU A 36 1.51 14.04 1.88
C LEU A 36 1.56 15.36 2.68
N PRO A 37 2.72 16.04 2.74
CA PRO A 37 3.99 15.67 2.11
C PRO A 37 4.76 14.61 2.88
N GLU A 38 5.87 14.14 2.29
CA GLU A 38 6.91 13.36 2.96
C GLU A 38 7.72 14.20 3.97
N ASP A 39 8.40 13.49 4.88
CA ASP A 39 9.36 14.10 5.79
C ASP A 39 10.52 14.79 5.01
N GLY A 40 10.89 15.99 5.43
CA GLY A 40 11.90 16.83 4.80
C GLY A 40 11.46 17.54 3.51
N ALA A 41 10.22 17.37 3.06
CA ALA A 41 9.72 18.00 1.83
C ALA A 41 9.70 19.54 1.91
N SER A 42 9.58 20.19 0.76
CA SER A 42 9.29 21.62 0.65
C SER A 42 7.90 21.83 0.06
N VAL A 43 7.09 22.67 0.70
CA VAL A 43 5.73 23.01 0.26
C VAL A 43 5.58 24.53 0.16
N PRO A 44 4.79 25.06 -0.78
CA PRO A 44 4.56 26.49 -0.87
C PRO A 44 3.60 26.94 0.23
N ALA A 45 3.74 28.18 0.70
CA ALA A 45 2.91 28.73 1.77
C ALA A 45 1.40 28.70 1.49
N ASN A 46 1.00 28.67 0.23
CA ASN A 46 -0.40 28.52 -0.22
C ASN A 46 -0.79 27.05 -0.50
N ALA A 47 -0.15 26.09 0.17
CA ALA A 47 -0.53 24.68 0.10
C ALA A 47 -2.01 24.51 0.48
N PRO A 48 -2.83 23.89 -0.39
CA PRO A 48 -4.28 23.81 -0.18
C PRO A 48 -4.68 22.79 0.89
N GLY A 49 -3.83 21.78 1.13
CA GLY A 49 -4.04 20.83 2.21
C GLY A 49 -3.01 19.72 2.25
N PHE A 50 -3.11 18.92 3.32
CA PHE A 50 -2.26 17.79 3.62
C PHE A 50 -3.10 16.52 3.64
N LEU A 51 -2.79 15.57 2.75
CA LEU A 51 -3.58 14.35 2.59
C LEU A 51 -3.10 13.31 3.60
N TYR A 52 -4.05 12.74 4.35
CA TYR A 52 -3.83 11.56 5.17
C TYR A 52 -4.82 10.47 4.80
N VAL A 53 -4.32 9.31 4.37
CA VAL A 53 -5.12 8.11 4.12
C VAL A 53 -4.62 7.01 5.04
N PRO A 54 -5.43 6.61 6.05
CA PRO A 54 -5.07 5.52 6.92
C PRO A 54 -5.06 4.19 6.15
N PRO A 55 -4.33 3.17 6.62
CA PRO A 55 -4.40 1.85 6.04
C PRO A 55 -5.84 1.30 6.12
N PRO A 56 -6.32 0.53 5.13
CA PRO A 56 -7.66 -0.03 5.12
C PRO A 56 -7.75 -1.22 6.10
N ALA A 57 -7.70 -0.92 7.39
CA ALA A 57 -7.67 -1.93 8.44
C ALA A 57 -8.67 -1.58 9.56
N PRO A 58 -9.32 -2.58 10.18
CA PRO A 58 -10.29 -2.35 11.25
C PRO A 58 -9.65 -1.75 12.51
N TRP A 59 -8.34 -1.84 12.65
CA TRP A 59 -7.57 -1.26 13.75
C TRP A 59 -7.00 0.13 13.41
N ALA A 60 -7.16 0.59 12.17
CA ALA A 60 -6.75 1.94 11.78
C ALA A 60 -7.64 2.95 12.51
N SER A 61 -7.02 3.92 13.17
CA SER A 61 -7.76 4.99 13.83
C SER A 61 -8.32 5.93 12.77
N THR A 62 -9.64 5.98 12.65
CA THR A 62 -10.33 7.03 11.88
C THR A 62 -10.64 8.25 12.75
N GLU A 63 -10.54 8.11 14.07
CA GLU A 63 -11.05 9.08 15.04
C GLU A 63 -10.01 10.08 15.55
N GLU A 64 -8.70 9.84 15.42
CA GLU A 64 -7.67 10.74 15.96
C GLU A 64 -6.67 11.32 14.94
N PRO A 65 -6.22 12.58 15.13
CA PRO A 65 -6.09 13.51 14.03
C PRO A 65 -4.65 13.72 13.58
N LEU A 66 -4.52 13.99 12.27
CA LEU A 66 -3.41 14.75 11.75
C LEU A 66 -3.52 16.17 12.32
N GLU A 67 -2.49 16.63 12.99
CA GLU A 67 -2.38 17.97 13.55
C GLU A 67 -1.18 18.68 12.91
N LEU A 68 -1.34 19.97 12.61
CA LEU A 68 -0.30 20.78 11.99
C LEU A 68 0.23 21.80 13.00
N PHE A 69 1.55 21.84 13.15
CA PHE A 69 2.27 22.76 14.02
C PHE A 69 3.25 23.62 13.22
N ASP A 70 3.45 24.86 13.65
CA ASP A 70 4.47 25.75 13.09
C ASP A 70 5.85 25.54 13.74
N GLY A 71 6.83 26.35 13.34
CA GLY A 71 8.21 26.26 13.84
C GLY A 71 8.39 26.64 15.31
N ALA A 72 7.36 27.22 15.94
CA ALA A 72 7.31 27.51 17.37
C ALA A 72 6.51 26.45 18.15
N ASP A 73 6.13 25.34 17.50
CA ASP A 73 5.25 24.29 18.03
C ASP A 73 3.84 24.82 18.39
N ALA A 74 3.42 25.93 17.77
CA ALA A 74 2.05 26.42 17.89
C ALA A 74 1.14 25.68 16.91
N LEU A 75 -0.05 25.30 17.38
CA LEU A 75 -1.05 24.64 16.55
C LEU A 75 -1.55 25.59 15.46
N VAL A 76 -1.46 25.15 14.20
CA VAL A 76 -1.97 25.88 13.03
C VAL A 76 -3.48 25.62 12.90
N ALA A 77 -4.26 26.67 12.67
CA ALA A 77 -5.68 26.54 12.42
C ALA A 77 -5.94 25.82 11.08
N THR A 78 -6.68 24.70 11.14
CA THR A 78 -6.95 23.83 9.99
C THR A 78 -8.38 23.35 9.98
N ARG A 79 -8.92 23.17 8.77
CA ARG A 79 -10.17 22.45 8.50
C ARG A 79 -9.86 21.01 8.11
N LYS A 80 -10.60 20.06 8.68
CA LYS A 80 -10.53 18.64 8.31
C LYS A 80 -11.69 18.29 7.38
N GLU A 81 -11.39 17.74 6.21
CA GLU A 81 -12.38 17.37 5.20
C GLU A 81 -12.26 15.88 4.85
N PRO A 82 -13.35 15.10 4.85
CA PRO A 82 -13.29 13.69 4.43
C PRO A 82 -12.81 13.54 2.99
N TYR A 83 -11.92 12.59 2.72
CA TYR A 83 -11.34 12.39 1.39
C TYR A 83 -10.90 10.95 1.13
N GLY A 84 -11.49 10.26 0.15
CA GLY A 84 -10.94 9.03 -0.42
C GLY A 84 -10.62 7.90 0.58
N GLY A 85 -11.38 7.75 1.66
CA GLY A 85 -11.11 6.78 2.73
C GLY A 85 -10.22 7.30 3.87
N GLY A 86 -9.74 8.54 3.75
CA GLY A 86 -9.05 9.31 4.77
C GLY A 86 -9.59 10.73 4.88
N PHE A 87 -8.72 11.72 5.02
CA PHE A 87 -9.09 13.12 5.13
C PHE A 87 -7.98 14.07 4.65
N LEU A 88 -8.41 15.25 4.21
CA LEU A 88 -7.56 16.39 3.87
C LEU A 88 -7.53 17.36 5.06
N LEU A 89 -6.34 17.77 5.47
CA LEU A 89 -6.13 18.81 6.47
C LEU A 89 -5.76 20.12 5.75
N ALA A 90 -6.73 21.01 5.58
CA ALA A 90 -6.56 22.28 4.86
C ALA A 90 -6.28 23.43 5.83
N PRO A 91 -5.15 24.14 5.73
CA PRO A 91 -4.90 25.36 6.50
C PRO A 91 -5.99 26.42 6.27
N GLU A 92 -6.48 27.05 7.34
CA GLU A 92 -7.48 28.13 7.20
C GLU A 92 -6.87 29.45 6.71
N GLN A 93 -5.55 29.57 6.80
CA GLN A 93 -4.77 30.71 6.36
C GLN A 93 -3.50 30.24 5.65
N GLN A 94 -2.89 31.13 4.88
CA GLN A 94 -1.58 30.87 4.29
C GLN A 94 -0.57 30.56 5.39
N LEU A 95 0.23 29.52 5.19
CA LEU A 95 1.21 29.05 6.17
C LEU A 95 2.34 30.08 6.34
N ALA A 96 2.86 30.18 7.56
CA ALA A 96 4.06 30.95 7.83
C ALA A 96 5.28 30.30 7.14
N LEU A 97 6.30 31.08 6.79
CA LEU A 97 7.53 30.52 6.22
C LEU A 97 8.33 29.77 7.29
N GLY A 98 9.03 28.72 6.88
CA GLY A 98 9.92 27.92 7.73
C GLY A 98 9.38 26.54 8.08
N THR A 99 10.00 25.91 9.07
CA THR A 99 9.72 24.51 9.43
C THR A 99 8.34 24.36 10.03
N HIS A 100 7.58 23.38 9.56
CA HIS A 100 6.30 22.94 10.11
C HIS A 100 6.37 21.45 10.42
N THR A 101 5.50 20.99 11.33
CA THR A 101 5.43 19.59 11.73
C THR A 101 4.00 19.06 11.63
N LEU A 102 3.82 17.92 10.97
CA LEU A 102 2.58 17.14 11.02
C LEU A 102 2.74 16.05 12.06
N ARG A 103 1.83 16.00 13.05
CA ARG A 103 1.73 14.90 14.02
C ARG A 103 0.55 14.02 13.67
N TYR A 104 0.72 12.70 13.68
CA TYR A 104 -0.31 11.74 13.27
C TYR A 104 -0.17 10.41 14.02
N ALA A 105 -1.21 9.56 13.95
CA ALA A 105 -1.20 8.21 14.49
C ALA A 105 -1.60 7.21 13.41
N SER A 106 -0.69 6.33 13.00
CA SER A 106 -0.93 5.35 11.93
C SER A 106 -1.76 4.16 12.41
N CYS A 107 -1.67 3.82 13.70
CA CYS A 107 -2.28 2.63 14.30
C CYS A 107 -2.74 2.97 15.73
N ALA A 108 -3.92 2.51 16.13
CA ALA A 108 -4.55 2.91 17.40
C ALA A 108 -3.69 2.62 18.64
N SER A 109 -2.80 1.62 18.60
CA SER A 109 -1.94 1.21 19.72
C SER A 109 -0.52 1.74 19.66
N LEU A 110 -0.13 2.46 18.60
CA LEU A 110 1.24 2.96 18.44
C LEU A 110 1.36 4.41 18.92
N PRO A 111 2.56 4.82 19.39
CA PRO A 111 2.83 6.23 19.67
C PRO A 111 2.55 7.12 18.46
N ARG A 112 2.15 8.37 18.72
CA ARG A 112 2.05 9.39 17.67
C ARG A 112 3.42 9.56 17.00
N GLN A 113 3.38 9.66 15.69
CA GLN A 113 4.52 9.94 14.83
C GLN A 113 4.48 11.40 14.41
N SER A 114 5.61 11.90 13.93
CA SER A 114 5.74 13.25 13.40
C SER A 114 6.61 13.24 12.16
N LEU A 115 6.27 14.10 11.19
CA LEU A 115 7.16 14.49 10.10
C LEU A 115 7.28 16.00 10.05
N SER A 116 8.42 16.48 9.59
CA SER A 116 8.69 17.90 9.41
C SER A 116 8.85 18.24 7.94
N PHE A 117 8.46 19.43 7.54
CA PHE A 117 8.63 19.92 6.18
C PHE A 117 8.88 21.42 6.20
N GLN A 118 9.41 21.93 5.10
CA GLN A 118 9.71 23.35 4.93
C GLN A 118 8.62 24.05 4.17
N VAL A 119 8.12 25.16 4.72
CA VAL A 119 7.21 26.07 4.01
C VAL A 119 8.02 27.16 3.31
N THR A 120 7.93 27.19 1.98
CA THR A 120 8.56 28.19 1.11
C THR A 120 7.58 29.31 0.76
N ALA A 121 8.05 30.31 0.02
CA ALA A 121 7.17 31.34 -0.53
C ALA A 121 6.00 30.72 -1.32
N ALA A 122 4.85 31.39 -1.32
CA ALA A 122 3.70 30.97 -2.11
C ALA A 122 4.06 30.92 -3.60
N SER A 123 3.48 29.97 -4.31
CA SER A 123 3.68 29.76 -5.74
C SER A 123 2.33 29.77 -6.47
N PRO A 124 2.24 30.30 -7.71
CA PRO A 124 1.06 30.13 -8.53
C PRO A 124 0.70 28.64 -8.70
N PHE A 125 -0.59 28.32 -8.70
CA PHE A 125 -1.03 26.95 -8.96
C PHE A 125 -0.72 26.54 -10.40
N PRO A 126 -0.21 25.31 -10.63
CA PRO A 126 0.07 24.82 -11.97
C PRO A 126 -1.20 24.63 -12.78
N ALA A 127 -1.12 24.86 -14.10
CA ALA A 127 -2.21 24.52 -15.02
C ALA A 127 -2.00 23.15 -15.68
N VAL A 128 -0.74 22.70 -15.77
CA VAL A 128 -0.33 21.47 -16.44
C VAL A 128 0.63 20.67 -15.56
N ALA A 129 0.48 19.34 -15.58
CA ALA A 129 1.32 18.46 -14.77
C ALA A 129 2.71 18.25 -15.39
N GLY A 130 2.77 18.13 -16.72
CA GLY A 130 3.99 17.78 -17.43
C GLY A 130 3.74 17.04 -18.75
N GLU A 131 4.73 16.25 -19.15
CA GLU A 131 4.71 15.35 -20.31
C GLU A 131 4.88 13.90 -19.84
N LEU A 132 4.12 12.97 -20.43
CA LEU A 132 4.25 11.53 -20.17
C LEU A 132 5.09 10.88 -21.26
N ARG A 133 6.08 10.05 -20.86
CA ARG A 133 6.94 9.27 -21.75
C ARG A 133 6.87 7.80 -21.40
N ALA A 134 7.04 6.93 -22.39
CA ALA A 134 7.03 5.49 -22.20
C ALA A 134 8.22 4.82 -22.88
N THR A 135 8.76 3.79 -22.24
CA THR A 135 9.69 2.83 -22.84
C THR A 135 9.09 1.44 -22.77
N THR A 136 8.90 0.77 -23.91
CA THR A 136 8.25 -0.55 -23.99
C THR A 136 9.22 -1.67 -24.30
N GLY A 137 8.96 -2.86 -23.75
CA GLY A 137 9.78 -4.06 -23.95
C GLY A 137 9.47 -5.15 -22.93
N VAL A 138 10.27 -6.21 -22.92
CA VAL A 138 10.07 -7.37 -22.03
C VAL A 138 10.99 -7.27 -20.82
N ALA A 139 10.46 -7.47 -19.62
CA ALA A 139 11.22 -7.44 -18.37
C ALA A 139 10.65 -8.43 -17.34
N SER A 140 11.45 -8.74 -16.32
CA SER A 140 10.98 -9.48 -15.14
C SER A 140 10.24 -8.52 -14.20
N VAL A 141 9.00 -8.84 -13.83
CA VAL A 141 8.17 -8.06 -12.91
C VAL A 141 7.80 -8.93 -11.71
N GLU A 142 7.97 -8.41 -10.50
CA GLU A 142 7.46 -9.06 -9.28
C GLU A 142 5.94 -8.86 -9.21
N VAL A 143 5.18 -9.95 -9.24
CA VAL A 143 3.72 -9.93 -9.15
C VAL A 143 3.26 -10.61 -7.88
N ALA A 144 2.15 -10.13 -7.31
CA ALA A 144 1.59 -10.74 -6.10
C ALA A 144 1.16 -12.20 -6.34
N THR A 145 1.47 -13.07 -5.38
CA THR A 145 1.06 -14.48 -5.38
C THR A 145 0.36 -14.87 -4.09
N GLN A 146 -0.34 -16.01 -4.12
CA GLN A 146 -0.96 -16.60 -2.93
C GLN A 146 0.02 -17.45 -2.08
N ARG A 147 1.32 -17.46 -2.41
CA ARG A 147 2.33 -18.31 -1.75
C ARG A 147 3.18 -17.50 -0.76
N GLY A 148 3.92 -18.20 0.10
CA GLY A 148 4.64 -17.63 1.26
C GLY A 148 5.66 -16.53 0.99
N SER A 149 6.08 -16.26 -0.26
CA SER A 149 6.89 -15.08 -0.62
C SER A 149 6.06 -13.81 -0.88
N CYS A 150 4.72 -13.92 -0.94
CA CYS A 150 3.72 -12.91 -1.30
C CYS A 150 3.91 -12.28 -2.70
N VAL A 151 5.08 -12.45 -3.34
CA VAL A 151 5.42 -12.06 -4.73
C VAL A 151 6.24 -13.14 -5.45
N GLU A 152 6.22 -13.14 -6.78
CA GLU A 152 7.05 -13.99 -7.64
C GLU A 152 7.43 -13.22 -8.92
N PRO A 153 8.68 -13.37 -9.42
CA PRO A 153 9.06 -12.78 -10.70
C PRO A 153 8.40 -13.50 -11.87
N VAL A 154 7.79 -12.74 -12.78
CA VAL A 154 7.25 -13.25 -14.05
C VAL A 154 7.84 -12.46 -15.23
N GLU A 155 8.05 -13.14 -16.36
CA GLU A 155 8.37 -12.46 -17.62
C GLU A 155 7.11 -11.73 -18.10
N ALA A 156 7.22 -10.43 -18.36
CA ALA A 156 6.09 -9.60 -18.76
C ALA A 156 6.48 -8.63 -19.88
N ALA A 157 5.52 -8.36 -20.77
CA ALA A 157 5.57 -7.19 -21.63
C ALA A 157 5.28 -5.96 -20.76
N THR A 158 6.13 -4.94 -20.83
CA THR A 158 6.11 -3.78 -19.95
C THR A 158 6.12 -2.48 -20.73
N ALA A 159 5.51 -1.45 -20.16
CA ALA A 159 5.69 -0.05 -20.48
C ALA A 159 6.14 0.67 -19.21
N GLN A 160 7.41 1.09 -19.19
CA GLN A 160 7.96 1.94 -18.14
C GLN A 160 7.62 3.39 -18.47
N LEU A 161 6.73 3.96 -17.67
CA LEU A 161 6.20 5.30 -17.78
C LEU A 161 7.01 6.26 -16.92
N SER A 162 7.38 7.40 -17.48
CA SER A 162 8.08 8.48 -16.78
C SER A 162 7.36 9.80 -17.02
N VAL A 163 7.21 10.60 -15.96
CA VAL A 163 6.61 11.93 -16.03
C VAL A 163 7.72 12.96 -16.02
N VAL A 164 7.79 13.77 -17.06
CA VAL A 164 8.62 14.98 -17.08
C VAL A 164 7.76 16.11 -16.55
N THR A 165 7.95 16.47 -15.28
CA THR A 165 7.11 17.44 -14.58
C THR A 165 7.29 18.86 -15.13
N SER A 166 6.22 19.64 -15.13
CA SER A 166 6.29 21.05 -15.50
C SER A 166 7.02 21.85 -14.41
N ALA A 167 7.69 22.94 -14.81
CA ALA A 167 8.33 23.84 -13.85
C ALA A 167 7.32 24.50 -12.88
N GLU A 168 6.07 24.66 -13.32
CA GLU A 168 4.97 25.17 -12.49
C GLU A 168 4.54 24.18 -11.41
N LEU A 169 4.60 22.86 -11.69
CA LEU A 169 4.25 21.82 -10.73
C LEU A 169 5.36 21.59 -9.70
N ALA A 170 6.62 21.92 -10.03
CA ALA A 170 7.79 21.63 -9.20
C ALA A 170 7.64 22.01 -7.71
N PRO A 171 7.13 23.22 -7.35
CA PRO A 171 6.95 23.60 -5.94
C PRO A 171 5.93 22.75 -5.20
N PHE A 172 5.02 22.07 -5.90
CA PHE A 172 3.92 21.31 -5.33
C PHE A 172 4.13 19.80 -5.36
N LEU A 173 5.24 19.28 -5.89
CA LEU A 173 5.41 17.85 -6.15
C LEU A 173 5.16 16.95 -4.94
N SER A 174 5.54 17.39 -3.74
CA SER A 174 5.31 16.65 -2.50
C SER A 174 3.84 16.60 -2.07
N LEU A 175 2.97 17.40 -2.69
CA LEU A 175 1.52 17.44 -2.48
C LEU A 175 0.75 16.78 -3.62
N VAL A 176 1.42 16.32 -4.68
CA VAL A 176 0.75 15.74 -5.84
C VAL A 176 0.38 14.29 -5.58
N ARG A 177 -0.91 14.00 -5.72
CA ARG A 177 -1.43 12.64 -5.88
C ARG A 177 -1.47 12.28 -7.35
N TRP A 178 -1.00 11.08 -7.66
CA TRP A 178 -0.97 10.58 -9.02
C TRP A 178 -1.96 9.43 -9.17
N GLN A 179 -2.72 9.45 -10.25
CA GLN A 179 -3.65 8.39 -10.62
C GLN A 179 -3.34 7.93 -12.03
N VAL A 180 -3.40 6.62 -12.21
CA VAL A 180 -3.11 5.97 -13.49
C VAL A 180 -4.35 5.23 -13.92
N GLU A 181 -4.70 5.39 -15.19
CA GLU A 181 -5.74 4.63 -15.85
C GLU A 181 -5.16 3.94 -17.08
N VAL A 182 -5.53 2.68 -17.29
CA VAL A 182 -5.21 1.91 -18.50
C VAL A 182 -6.54 1.53 -19.13
N ASP A 183 -6.78 1.97 -20.36
CA ASP A 183 -8.04 1.79 -21.09
C ASP A 183 -9.27 2.27 -20.30
N GLY A 184 -9.11 3.33 -19.52
CA GLY A 184 -10.16 3.93 -18.68
C GLY A 184 -10.43 3.20 -17.35
N ALA A 185 -9.69 2.13 -17.03
CA ALA A 185 -9.74 1.47 -15.74
C ALA A 185 -8.61 1.94 -14.83
N SER A 186 -8.90 2.20 -13.54
CA SER A 186 -7.87 2.54 -12.55
C SER A 186 -6.83 1.42 -12.45
N TRP A 187 -5.56 1.79 -12.55
CA TRP A 187 -4.45 0.84 -12.58
C TRP A 187 -3.81 0.70 -11.19
N THR A 188 -3.88 -0.51 -10.64
CA THR A 188 -3.24 -0.90 -9.39
C THR A 188 -2.16 -1.97 -9.65
N GLY A 189 -1.05 -1.55 -10.28
CA GLY A 189 0.13 -2.40 -10.47
C GLY A 189 0.85 -2.77 -9.17
N PRO A 190 1.82 -3.70 -9.17
CA PRO A 190 2.62 -4.06 -7.99
C PRO A 190 3.44 -2.86 -7.47
N SER A 191 3.67 -1.87 -8.34
CA SER A 191 4.25 -0.57 -8.02
C SER A 191 3.23 0.58 -8.13
N SER A 192 1.96 0.31 -7.83
CA SER A 192 0.86 1.29 -7.86
C SER A 192 1.20 2.52 -7.03
N LEU A 193 1.02 3.70 -7.63
CA LEU A 193 1.37 5.02 -7.08
C LEU A 193 0.47 5.43 -5.91
N VAL A 194 0.67 4.80 -4.77
CA VAL A 194 0.23 5.38 -3.51
C VAL A 194 1.48 5.73 -2.72
N GLY A 195 2.07 6.85 -3.11
CA GLY A 195 3.33 7.39 -2.60
C GLY A 195 3.83 8.51 -3.51
N PRO A 196 4.63 9.46 -3.01
CA PRO A 196 5.18 10.55 -3.82
C PRO A 196 5.91 10.04 -5.06
N ILE A 197 5.66 10.68 -6.19
CA ILE A 197 6.52 10.51 -7.36
C ILE A 197 7.80 11.30 -7.12
N GLY A 198 8.91 10.56 -7.09
CA GLY A 198 10.25 11.11 -7.20
C GLY A 198 11.04 11.07 -5.89
N ASP A 199 12.29 10.67 -6.02
CA ASP A 199 13.38 11.41 -5.37
C ASP A 199 13.41 12.86 -5.91
N ALA A 200 14.34 13.71 -5.47
CA ALA A 200 14.48 15.09 -5.94
C ALA A 200 14.62 15.24 -7.48
N ALA A 201 14.77 14.14 -8.24
CA ALA A 201 14.77 14.09 -9.69
C ALA A 201 13.39 13.76 -10.33
N GLY A 202 12.32 13.56 -9.56
CA GLY A 202 10.95 13.43 -10.08
C GLY A 202 10.67 12.18 -10.93
N THR A 203 11.58 11.19 -10.94
CA THR A 203 11.55 10.10 -11.93
C THR A 203 11.36 8.73 -11.28
N ARG A 204 10.22 8.48 -10.60
CA ARG A 204 9.82 7.08 -10.35
C ARG A 204 9.13 6.54 -11.60
N ALA A 205 9.72 5.49 -12.18
CA ALA A 205 9.16 4.80 -13.32
C ALA A 205 7.93 3.97 -12.88
N LEU A 206 6.77 4.27 -13.46
CA LEU A 206 5.55 3.49 -13.29
C LEU A 206 5.55 2.37 -14.32
N THR A 207 5.22 1.14 -13.92
CA THR A 207 5.18 0.02 -14.87
C THR A 207 3.74 -0.40 -15.12
N VAL A 208 3.30 -0.28 -16.38
CA VAL A 208 2.14 -1.02 -16.91
C VAL A 208 2.67 -2.30 -17.53
N PHE A 209 2.03 -3.44 -17.28
CA PHE A 209 2.54 -4.71 -17.79
C PHE A 209 1.41 -5.68 -18.15
N SER A 210 1.78 -6.68 -18.93
CA SER A 210 0.99 -7.87 -19.24
C SER A 210 1.91 -9.09 -19.15
N VAL A 211 1.50 -10.12 -18.40
CA VAL A 211 2.33 -11.32 -18.22
C VAL A 211 2.49 -12.07 -19.54
N CYS A 212 3.71 -12.52 -19.83
CA CYS A 212 4.02 -13.33 -21.00
C CYS A 212 3.78 -14.81 -20.71
N GLY A 213 2.79 -15.40 -21.38
CA GLY A 213 2.48 -16.82 -21.26
C GLY A 213 1.67 -17.17 -20.01
N ASP A 214 1.82 -18.41 -19.54
CA ASP A 214 1.14 -18.89 -18.34
C ASP A 214 1.95 -18.50 -17.09
N ALA A 215 1.38 -17.62 -16.26
CA ALA A 215 1.98 -17.14 -15.01
C ALA A 215 1.98 -18.21 -13.89
N GLY A 216 1.34 -19.36 -14.13
CA GLY A 216 1.11 -20.37 -13.13
C GLY A 216 -0.12 -20.07 -12.27
N PRO A 217 -0.65 -21.09 -11.55
CA PRO A 217 -1.96 -21.00 -10.90
C PRO A 217 -1.99 -20.16 -9.62
N HIS A 218 -0.86 -19.60 -9.18
CA HIS A 218 -0.74 -18.89 -7.91
C HIS A 218 -0.54 -17.38 -8.06
N VAL A 219 -0.32 -16.90 -9.28
CA VAL A 219 -0.26 -15.47 -9.59
C VAL A 219 -1.67 -14.91 -9.57
N VAL A 220 -1.89 -13.85 -8.80
CA VAL A 220 -3.20 -13.17 -8.71
C VAL A 220 -3.24 -11.85 -9.48
N GLN A 221 -2.09 -11.39 -9.96
CA GLN A 221 -1.95 -10.12 -10.67
C GLN A 221 -1.36 -10.36 -12.05
N HIS A 222 -2.23 -10.36 -13.07
CA HIS A 222 -1.83 -10.60 -14.47
C HIS A 222 -1.53 -9.31 -15.26
N GLY A 223 -1.77 -8.15 -14.67
CA GLY A 223 -1.68 -6.87 -15.35
C GLY A 223 -2.83 -6.66 -16.34
N THR A 224 -2.55 -6.02 -17.47
CA THR A 224 -3.50 -5.83 -18.58
C THR A 224 -3.36 -6.94 -19.63
N THR A 225 -4.17 -6.92 -20.70
CA THR A 225 -4.02 -7.83 -21.84
C THR A 225 -2.79 -7.46 -22.69
N LEU A 226 -2.39 -8.31 -23.65
CA LEU A 226 -1.37 -7.91 -24.64
C LEU A 226 -1.98 -7.02 -25.73
N GLY A 227 -1.16 -6.18 -26.36
CA GLY A 227 -1.53 -5.30 -27.46
C GLY A 227 -1.48 -3.81 -27.10
N LYS A 228 -2.30 -3.02 -27.80
CA LYS A 228 -2.33 -1.56 -27.65
C LYS A 228 -3.20 -1.15 -26.47
N HIS A 229 -2.67 -0.23 -25.66
CA HIS A 229 -3.35 0.33 -24.51
C HIS A 229 -3.25 1.86 -24.53
N HIS A 230 -4.34 2.50 -24.12
CA HIS A 230 -4.35 3.93 -23.86
C HIS A 230 -4.09 4.17 -22.39
N VAL A 231 -2.98 4.83 -22.06
CA VAL A 231 -2.61 5.16 -20.70
C VAL A 231 -2.90 6.62 -20.43
N ARG A 232 -3.66 6.89 -19.37
CA ARG A 232 -3.88 8.23 -18.84
C ARG A 232 -3.27 8.35 -17.45
N VAL A 233 -2.48 9.40 -17.24
CA VAL A 233 -1.93 9.77 -15.94
C VAL A 233 -2.47 11.13 -15.52
N THR A 234 -3.13 11.17 -14.37
CA THR A 234 -3.70 12.39 -13.79
C THR A 234 -2.91 12.77 -12.55
N ALA A 235 -2.43 14.01 -12.52
CA ALA A 235 -1.89 14.64 -11.32
C ALA A 235 -3.00 15.45 -10.65
N ALA A 236 -3.10 15.39 -9.32
CA ALA A 236 -4.02 16.19 -8.54
C ALA A 236 -3.31 16.78 -7.32
N ILE A 237 -3.59 18.05 -7.03
CA ILE A 237 -3.26 18.68 -5.75
C ILE A 237 -4.60 18.89 -5.05
N ASP A 238 -4.82 18.20 -3.93
CA ASP A 238 -6.13 18.20 -3.28
C ASP A 238 -6.48 19.59 -2.73
N GLY A 239 -7.63 20.13 -3.15
CA GLY A 239 -8.06 21.50 -2.84
C GLY A 239 -7.57 22.58 -3.82
N ALA A 240 -6.83 22.22 -4.88
CA ALA A 240 -6.42 23.12 -5.96
C ALA A 240 -7.21 22.88 -7.26
N PRO A 241 -7.11 23.80 -8.25
CA PRO A 241 -7.68 23.59 -9.58
C PRO A 241 -7.20 22.29 -10.24
N ALA A 242 -8.06 21.67 -11.04
CA ALA A 242 -7.71 20.43 -11.75
C ALA A 242 -6.60 20.67 -12.79
N LEU A 243 -5.65 19.73 -12.86
CA LEU A 243 -4.59 19.72 -13.86
C LEU A 243 -5.04 18.95 -15.11
N SER A 244 -4.53 19.35 -16.27
CA SER A 244 -4.76 18.61 -17.50
C SER A 244 -4.14 17.20 -17.39
N PRO A 245 -4.87 16.14 -17.77
CA PRO A 245 -4.33 14.78 -17.78
C PRO A 245 -3.23 14.66 -18.85
N MET A 246 -2.29 13.75 -18.61
CA MET A 246 -1.29 13.35 -19.61
C MET A 246 -1.67 11.99 -20.17
N GLU A 247 -1.54 11.80 -21.47
CA GLU A 247 -1.98 10.59 -22.16
C GLU A 247 -0.89 10.08 -23.10
N ILE A 248 -0.78 8.75 -23.23
CA ILE A 248 0.11 8.09 -24.17
C ILE A 248 -0.46 6.73 -24.58
N ASP A 249 -0.30 6.36 -25.84
CA ASP A 249 -0.60 5.01 -26.30
C ASP A 249 0.67 4.14 -26.22
N VAL A 250 0.54 2.95 -25.63
CA VAL A 250 1.63 1.97 -25.51
C VAL A 250 1.22 0.66 -26.17
N ASP A 251 2.20 -0.09 -26.67
CA ASP A 251 1.99 -1.43 -27.23
C ASP A 251 2.79 -2.46 -26.42
N LEU A 252 2.08 -3.37 -25.76
CA LEU A 252 2.63 -4.42 -24.92
C LEU A 252 2.74 -5.71 -25.71
N SER A 253 3.99 -6.09 -26.04
CA SER A 253 4.29 -7.31 -26.79
C SER A 253 5.39 -8.13 -26.13
N CYS A 254 5.15 -9.44 -26.01
CA CYS A 254 6.13 -10.42 -25.53
C CYS A 254 7.24 -10.76 -26.55
N SER A 255 7.16 -10.23 -27.77
CA SER A 255 8.24 -10.30 -28.77
C SER A 255 9.13 -9.06 -28.80
N GLY A 256 8.89 -8.11 -27.89
CA GLY A 256 9.67 -6.87 -27.79
C GLY A 256 11.12 -7.08 -27.34
N PRO A 257 11.96 -6.05 -27.48
CA PRO A 257 13.32 -6.08 -26.93
C PRO A 257 13.27 -6.25 -25.41
N ARG A 258 14.22 -6.98 -24.85
CA ARG A 258 14.36 -7.08 -23.39
C ARG A 258 14.91 -5.77 -22.85
N ILE A 259 14.21 -5.18 -21.88
CA ILE A 259 14.68 -4.00 -21.16
C ILE A 259 15.39 -4.48 -19.91
N ALA A 260 16.57 -3.94 -19.63
CA ALA A 260 17.19 -4.15 -18.34
C ALA A 260 16.27 -3.53 -17.27
N THR A 261 15.67 -4.37 -16.43
CA THR A 261 15.05 -3.87 -15.19
C THR A 261 16.17 -3.19 -14.44
N GLY A 262 16.13 -1.86 -14.34
CA GLY A 262 17.17 -1.09 -13.66
C GLY A 262 17.28 -1.64 -12.25
N GLY A 263 18.28 -2.50 -12.03
CA GLY A 263 18.49 -3.27 -10.82
C GLY A 263 18.96 -2.33 -9.72
N GLY A 264 18.04 -1.48 -9.24
CA GLY A 264 18.15 -0.76 -7.98
C GLY A 264 17.83 -1.66 -6.79
N ALA A 265 17.90 -2.98 -6.96
CA ALA A 265 18.03 -3.87 -5.82
C ALA A 265 19.44 -3.65 -5.25
N THR A 266 19.53 -2.80 -4.23
CA THR A 266 20.48 -3.01 -3.14
C THR A 266 20.40 -4.50 -2.81
N ALA A 267 21.38 -5.27 -3.28
CA ALA A 267 21.53 -6.65 -2.90
C ALA A 267 21.54 -6.65 -1.37
N SER A 268 20.47 -7.16 -0.75
CA SER A 268 20.49 -7.50 0.66
C SER A 268 21.71 -8.41 0.84
N PRO A 269 22.75 -7.99 1.59
CA PRO A 269 23.94 -8.80 1.75
C PRO A 269 23.57 -9.97 2.67
N SER A 270 22.98 -11.03 2.11
CA SER A 270 22.92 -12.34 2.73
C SER A 270 24.29 -13.01 2.64
N GLY A 271 25.34 -12.28 3.05
CA GLY A 271 26.64 -12.82 3.36
C GLY A 271 26.65 -13.15 4.84
N ALA A 272 26.21 -14.36 5.21
CA ALA A 272 26.53 -14.91 6.51
C ALA A 272 28.07 -14.99 6.62
N PRO A 273 28.71 -14.36 7.62
CA PRO A 273 30.15 -14.50 7.80
C PRO A 273 30.50 -15.96 8.16
N PRO A 274 31.65 -16.49 7.72
CA PRO A 274 32.13 -17.77 8.21
C PRO A 274 32.39 -17.67 9.72
N SER A 275 31.68 -18.47 10.50
CA SER A 275 31.85 -18.59 11.94
C SER A 275 33.24 -19.13 12.26
N SER A 276 34.03 -18.33 12.98
CA SER A 276 35.26 -18.81 13.63
C SER A 276 35.35 -18.24 15.06
N GLY A 277 35.36 -19.16 16.02
CA GLY A 277 36.19 -19.08 17.24
C GLY A 277 35.80 -18.11 18.36
N SER A 278 35.20 -18.69 19.40
CA SER A 278 35.50 -18.54 20.84
C SER A 278 35.84 -17.15 21.43
N GLY A 279 34.95 -16.65 22.28
CA GLY A 279 35.25 -15.61 23.27
C GLY A 279 34.13 -15.43 24.29
N SER A 280 34.33 -15.97 25.49
CA SER A 280 33.45 -15.74 26.65
C SER A 280 33.63 -14.31 27.17
N GLY A 281 32.56 -13.53 27.20
CA GLY A 281 32.52 -12.20 27.82
C GLY A 281 31.09 -11.83 28.19
N SER A 282 30.78 -11.86 29.48
CA SER A 282 29.50 -11.41 30.02
C SER A 282 29.43 -9.88 30.01
N GLY A 283 28.50 -9.33 29.25
CA GLY A 283 28.12 -7.92 29.28
C GLY A 283 26.63 -7.82 28.98
N SER A 284 25.87 -7.33 29.94
CA SER A 284 24.42 -7.17 29.91
C SER A 284 24.00 -6.03 28.98
N ASP A 285 23.44 -6.38 27.83
CA ASP A 285 22.69 -5.46 26.97
C ASP A 285 21.21 -5.87 26.95
N GLU A 286 20.35 -4.89 27.25
CA GLU A 286 18.89 -4.98 27.19
C GLU A 286 18.42 -5.32 25.77
N SER A 287 18.03 -6.57 25.57
CA SER A 287 17.36 -7.02 24.36
C SER A 287 15.89 -6.56 24.37
N CYS A 288 15.45 -5.93 23.29
CA CYS A 288 14.03 -5.80 22.96
C CYS A 288 13.45 -7.20 22.69
N THR A 289 12.96 -7.85 23.73
CA THR A 289 12.08 -9.01 23.61
C THR A 289 10.75 -8.54 23.02
N ILE A 290 10.50 -8.86 21.75
CA ILE A 290 9.14 -8.82 21.21
C ILE A 290 8.37 -9.92 21.93
N GLY A 291 7.62 -9.52 22.96
CA GLY A 291 6.66 -10.38 23.62
C GLY A 291 5.56 -10.73 22.64
N ALA A 292 5.58 -11.97 22.14
CA ALA A 292 4.44 -12.56 21.48
C ALA A 292 3.30 -12.69 22.51
N LEU A 293 2.46 -11.67 22.61
CA LEU A 293 1.17 -11.77 23.29
C LEU A 293 0.27 -12.65 22.42
N GLY A 294 0.27 -13.95 22.71
CA GLY A 294 -0.75 -14.87 22.25
C GLY A 294 -2.10 -14.47 22.84
N VAL A 295 -2.88 -13.69 22.09
CA VAL A 295 -4.30 -13.50 22.37
C VAL A 295 -5.00 -14.77 21.91
N ALA A 296 -5.16 -15.73 22.83
CA ALA A 296 -6.05 -16.86 22.63
C ALA A 296 -7.50 -16.35 22.68
N THR A 297 -8.08 -16.03 21.52
CA THR A 297 -9.53 -15.87 21.40
C THR A 297 -10.18 -17.25 21.49
N PRO A 298 -11.06 -17.52 22.49
CA PRO A 298 -11.75 -18.81 22.57
C PRO A 298 -12.78 -18.95 21.44
N PRO A 299 -12.77 -20.05 20.66
CA PRO A 299 -13.81 -20.32 19.67
C PRO A 299 -15.05 -20.90 20.36
N SER A 300 -15.82 -20.08 21.07
CA SER A 300 -17.04 -20.56 21.71
C SER A 300 -18.01 -19.44 22.07
N ALA A 301 -18.69 -18.88 21.07
CA ALA A 301 -19.94 -18.13 21.29
C ALA A 301 -20.98 -18.33 20.18
N PHE A 302 -20.58 -18.72 18.97
CA PHE A 302 -21.53 -18.90 17.86
C PHE A 302 -22.28 -20.24 17.84
N PHE A 303 -21.74 -21.30 18.44
CA PHE A 303 -22.43 -22.61 18.46
C PHE A 303 -23.50 -22.75 19.55
N ALA A 304 -23.56 -21.83 20.53
CA ALA A 304 -24.57 -21.88 21.59
C ALA A 304 -25.96 -21.40 21.12
N LEU A 305 -26.06 -20.59 20.06
CA LEU A 305 -27.33 -20.05 19.56
C LEU A 305 -28.08 -21.01 18.61
N LEU A 306 -27.38 -21.89 17.90
CA LEU A 306 -28.02 -22.88 17.01
C LEU A 306 -28.60 -24.08 17.78
N ALA A 307 -28.03 -24.46 18.93
CA ALA A 307 -28.58 -25.54 19.76
C ALA A 307 -29.90 -25.16 20.45
N ALA A 308 -30.10 -23.88 20.80
CA ALA A 308 -31.33 -23.41 21.45
C ALA A 308 -32.55 -23.38 20.49
N ALA A 309 -32.34 -23.09 19.20
CA ALA A 309 -33.42 -23.05 18.21
C ALA A 309 -33.99 -24.45 17.88
N VAL A 310 -33.15 -25.48 17.86
CA VAL A 310 -33.58 -26.87 17.59
C VAL A 310 -34.38 -27.45 18.76
N LEU A 311 -34.01 -27.12 20.01
CA LEU A 311 -34.75 -27.57 21.20
C LEU A 311 -36.09 -26.84 21.38
N ALA A 312 -36.22 -25.58 20.96
CA ALA A 312 -37.49 -24.86 20.98
C ALA A 312 -38.50 -25.38 19.93
N GLY A 313 -38.03 -25.87 18.77
CA GLY A 313 -38.88 -26.44 17.72
C GLY A 313 -39.51 -27.79 18.09
N LEU A 314 -38.80 -28.62 18.87
CA LEU A 314 -39.27 -29.97 19.23
C LEU A 314 -40.30 -30.00 20.37
N ARG A 315 -40.44 -28.92 21.16
CA ARG A 315 -41.48 -28.82 22.21
C ARG A 315 -42.85 -28.40 21.69
N ARG A 316 -42.97 -27.95 20.45
CA ARG A 316 -44.25 -27.52 19.84
C ARG A 316 -45.01 -28.63 19.09
N ARG A 317 -44.49 -29.87 19.08
CA ARG A 317 -45.11 -31.03 18.40
C ARG A 317 -45.36 -32.22 19.32
N ARG A 318 -45.67 -31.98 20.59
CA ARG A 318 -46.28 -32.97 21.48
C ARG A 318 -47.54 -32.39 22.09
#